data_AF-A0A844XZ33-F1
#
_entry.id   AF-A0A844XZ33-F1
#
_cell.length_a   1.000
_cell.length_b   1.000
_cell.length_c   1.000
_cell.angle_alpha   90.00
_cell.angle_beta   90.00
_cell.angle_gamma   90.00
#
_symmetry.space_group_name_H-M   'P 1'
#
loop_
_entity.id
_entity.type
_entity.pdbx_description
1 polymer ?
#
loop_
_entity_poly.entity_id
_entity_poly.type
_entity_poly.pdbx_seq_one_letter_code
_entity_poly.pdbx_strand_id
1 'polypeptide(L)' 'MLIWSIEKFLRAHDMPPTKFGRLAAHDPRFVLDLRMGREPRSGTEARIRGFMTGFEAGRGEAAREMAHVG' A
#
# COMPACT_ATOMS: atom_id res chain seq x y z
N MET A 1 -11.60 -8.92 0.68
CA MET A 1 -11.07 -8.79 -0.71
C MET A 1 -9.94 -7.75 -0.72
N LEU A 2 -8.78 -8.06 -1.30
CA LEU A 2 -7.54 -7.25 -1.19
C LEU A 2 -7.70 -5.81 -1.68
N ILE A 3 -8.43 -5.60 -2.77
CA ILE A 3 -8.60 -4.27 -3.38
C ILE A 3 -9.17 -3.24 -2.40
N TRP A 4 -10.12 -3.61 -1.54
CA TRP A 4 -10.71 -2.68 -0.58
C TRP A 4 -9.69 -2.17 0.45
N SER A 5 -8.79 -3.05 0.91
CA SER A 5 -7.70 -2.66 1.81
C SER A 5 -6.73 -1.70 1.12
N ILE A 6 -6.42 -1.94 -0.16
CA ILE A 6 -5.58 -1.04 -0.95
C ILE A 6 -6.28 0.32 -1.09
N GLU A 7 -7.57 0.38 -1.47
CA GLU A 7 -8.31 1.65 -1.62
C GLU A 7 -8.32 2.49 -0.34
N LYS A 8 -8.47 1.84 0.82
CA LYS A 8 -8.36 2.53 2.11
C LYS A 8 -6.96 3.09 2.35
N PHE A 9 -5.93 2.30 2.07
CA PHE A 9 -4.54 2.74 2.20
C PHE A 9 -4.24 3.93 1.28
N LEU A 10 -4.66 3.88 0.02
CA LEU A 10 -4.46 4.98 -0.93
C LEU A 10 -5.09 6.28 -0.42
N ARG A 11 -6.31 6.23 0.11
CA ARG A 11 -6.99 7.40 0.69
C ARG A 11 -6.30 7.90 1.96
N ALA A 12 -5.88 7.02 2.84
CA ALA A 12 -5.23 7.39 4.11
C ALA A 12 -3.88 8.12 3.89
N HIS A 13 -3.17 7.77 2.81
CA HIS A 13 -1.83 8.29 2.52
C HIS A 13 -1.78 9.27 1.34
N ASP A 14 -2.94 9.67 0.81
CA ASP A 14 -3.06 10.47 -0.42
C ASP A 14 -2.17 9.94 -1.56
N MET A 15 -2.15 8.61 -1.72
CA MET A 15 -1.25 7.91 -2.62
C MET A 15 -1.95 7.58 -3.95
N PRO A 16 -1.38 7.99 -5.11
CA PRO A 16 -1.91 7.58 -6.40
C PRO A 16 -1.82 6.05 -6.61
N PRO A 17 -2.84 5.41 -7.23
CA PRO A 17 -2.84 3.96 -7.48
C PRO A 17 -1.62 3.47 -8.27
N THR A 18 -1.16 4.27 -9.25
CA THR A 18 0.01 3.95 -10.08
C THR A 18 1.32 3.99 -9.31
N LYS A 19 1.44 4.93 -8.36
CA LYS A 19 2.58 5.02 -7.44
C LYS A 19 2.62 3.81 -6.51
N PHE A 20 1.47 3.46 -5.91
CA PHE A 20 1.35 2.26 -5.08
C PHE A 20 1.75 1.00 -5.84
N GLY A 21 1.20 0.80 -7.05
CA GLY A 21 1.51 -0.38 -7.86
C GLY A 21 3.00 -0.50 -8.16
N ARG A 22 3.68 0.62 -8.46
CA ARG A 22 5.14 0.64 -8.68
C ARG A 22 5.92 0.28 -7.41
N LEU A 23 5.52 0.78 -6.24
CA LEU A 23 6.22 0.58 -4.98
C LEU A 23 5.98 -0.82 -4.38
N ALA A 24 4.75 -1.30 -4.40
CA ALA A 24 4.33 -2.52 -3.70
C ALA A 24 4.37 -3.76 -4.59
N ALA A 25 4.03 -3.61 -5.87
CA ALA A 25 3.83 -4.71 -6.81
C ALA A 25 4.87 -4.75 -7.95
N HIS A 26 5.73 -3.72 -8.07
CA HIS A 26 6.54 -3.45 -9.26
C HIS A 26 5.72 -3.38 -10.57
N ASP A 27 4.44 -3.02 -10.47
CA ASP A 27 3.48 -2.97 -11.58
C ASP A 27 2.56 -1.75 -11.40
N PRO A 28 2.73 -0.66 -12.17
CA PRO A 28 1.91 0.55 -12.04
C PRO A 28 0.43 0.33 -12.42
N ARG A 29 0.10 -0.74 -13.14
CA ARG A 29 -1.28 -1.09 -13.49
C ARG A 29 -1.95 -1.98 -12.46
N PHE A 30 -1.20 -2.50 -11.49
CA PHE A 30 -1.69 -3.48 -10.51
C PHE A 30 -3.05 -3.11 -9.91
N VAL A 31 -3.18 -1.93 -9.31
CA VAL A 31 -4.43 -1.49 -8.68
C VAL A 31 -5.55 -1.29 -9.70
N LEU A 32 -5.22 -0.79 -10.89
CA LEU A 32 -6.19 -0.60 -11.96
C LEU A 32 -6.75 -1.94 -12.43
N ASP A 33 -5.89 -2.93 -12.64
CA ASP A 33 -6.31 -4.26 -13.06
C ASP A 33 -7.12 -4.97 -11.95
N LEU A 34 -6.76 -4.79 -10.66
CA LEU A 34 -7.56 -5.29 -9.54
C LEU A 34 -8.98 -4.70 -9.52
N ARG A 35 -9.13 -3.40 -9.87
CA ARG A 35 -10.46 -2.76 -10.02
C ARG A 35 -11.27 -3.36 -11.18
N MET A 36 -10.58 -3.87 -12.20
CA MET A 36 -11.19 -4.55 -13.34
C MET A 36 -11.42 -6.05 -13.10
N GLY A 37 -11.22 -6.54 -11.87
CA GLY A 37 -11.49 -7.93 -11.50
C GLY A 37 -10.29 -8.87 -11.59
N ARG A 38 -9.06 -8.37 -11.81
CA ARG A 38 -7.85 -9.20 -11.69
C ARG A 38 -7.77 -9.78 -10.28
N GLU A 39 -7.53 -11.08 -10.20
CA GLU A 39 -7.25 -11.76 -8.93
C GLU A 39 -5.74 -11.93 -8.74
N PRO A 40 -5.16 -11.38 -7.66
CA PRO A 40 -3.74 -11.54 -7.37
C PRO A 40 -3.49 -12.96 -6.84
N ARG A 41 -2.37 -13.55 -7.21
CA ARG A 41 -1.91 -14.82 -6.61
C ARG A 41 -1.60 -14.61 -5.12
N SER A 42 -1.74 -15.66 -4.31
CA SER A 42 -1.55 -15.58 -2.84
C SER A 42 -0.20 -14.97 -2.42
N GLY A 43 0.89 -15.28 -3.14
CA GLY A 43 2.20 -14.68 -2.88
C GLY A 43 2.27 -13.17 -3.19
N THR A 44 1.54 -12.71 -4.21
CA THR A 44 1.41 -11.27 -4.50
C THR A 44 0.61 -10.61 -3.40
N GLU A 45 -0.52 -11.20 -3.01
CA GLU A 45 -1.34 -10.69 -1.92
C GLU A 45 -0.55 -10.53 -0.61
N ALA A 46 0.23 -11.53 -0.21
CA ALA A 46 1.09 -11.47 0.97
C ALA A 46 2.11 -10.31 0.90
N ARG A 47 2.76 -10.13 -0.26
CA ARG A 47 3.70 -9.02 -0.49
C ARG A 47 3.01 -7.66 -0.34
N ILE A 48 1.83 -7.50 -0.92
CA ILE A 48 1.07 -6.24 -0.85
C ILE A 48 0.65 -5.93 0.58
N ARG A 49 0.19 -6.94 1.33
CA ARG A 49 -0.14 -6.78 2.76
C ARG A 49 1.10 -6.38 3.57
N GLY A 50 2.23 -7.06 3.35
CA GLY A 50 3.50 -6.73 4.00
C GLY A 50 3.96 -5.30 3.70
N PHE A 51 3.84 -4.85 2.45
CA PHE A 51 4.14 -3.47 2.07
C PHE A 51 3.28 -2.46 2.83
N MET A 52 1.96 -2.64 2.87
CA MET A 52 1.06 -1.72 3.58
C MET A 52 1.39 -1.66 5.08
N THR A 53 1.59 -2.81 5.73
CA THR A 53 1.98 -2.86 7.15
C THR A 53 3.32 -2.18 7.41
N GLY A 54 4.34 -2.44 6.58
CA GLY A 54 5.65 -1.81 6.73
C GLY A 54 5.61 -0.29 6.51
N PHE A 55 4.77 0.18 5.59
CA PHE A 55 4.59 1.61 5.34
C PHE A 55 3.99 2.34 6.55
N GLU A 56 2.98 1.75 7.18
CA GLU A 56 2.38 2.30 8.41
C GLU A 56 3.37 2.33 9.57
N ALA A 57 4.14 1.25 9.75
CA ALA A 57 5.16 1.16 10.79
C ALA A 57 6.22 2.27 10.63
N GLY A 58 6.77 2.42 9.43
CA GLY A 58 7.78 3.46 9.16
C GLY A 58 7.25 4.89 9.35
N ARG A 59 5.98 5.17 9.03
CA ARG A 59 5.36 6.47 9.32
C ARG A 59 5.12 6.70 10.81
N GLY A 60 4.73 5.65 11.55
CA GLY A 60 4.55 5.72 12.99
C GLY A 60 5.86 6.01 13.72
N GLU A 61 6.96 5.41 13.26
CA GLU A 61 8.31 5.67 13.76
C GLU A 61 8.76 7.11 13.47
N ALA A 62 8.62 7.56 12.22
CA ALA A 62 8.96 8.94 11.85
C ALA A 62 8.14 9.98 12.64
N ALA A 63 6.85 9.74 12.84
CA ALA A 63 5.99 10.64 13.63
C ALA A 63 6.37 10.66 15.13
N ARG A 64 6.78 9.52 15.69
CA ARG A 64 7.26 9.43 17.09
C ARG A 64 8.60 10.14 17.27
N GLU A 65 9.50 10.01 16.31
CA GLU A 65 10.81 10.67 16.34
C GLU A 65 10.67 12.19 16.24
N MET A 66 9.81 12.68 15.35
CA MET A 66 9.48 14.11 15.26
C MET A 66 8.82 14.66 16.53
N ALA A 67 8.08 13.84 17.28
CA ALA A 67 7.43 14.25 18.53
C ALA A 67 8.37 14.28 19.75
N HIS A 68 9.56 13.67 19.66
CA HIS A 68 10.54 13.62 20.75
C HIS A 68 11.61 14.73 20.68
N VAL A 69 11.68 15.48 19.58
CA VAL A 69 12.69 16.53 19.32
C VAL A 69 12.15 17.95 19.65
N GLY A 70 10.96 18.07 20.24
CA GLY A 70 10.38 19.34 20.72
C GLY A 70 10.49 19.49 22.23
#